data_AF-A0A661EYK7-F1
#
_entry.id   AF-A0A661EYK7-F1
#
_cell.length_a   1.000
_cell.length_b   1.000
_cell.length_c   1.000
_cell.angle_alpha   90.00
_cell.angle_beta   90.00
_cell.angle_gamma   90.00
#
_symmetry.space_group_name_H-M   'P 1'
#
loop_
_entity.id
_entity.type
_entity.pdbx_description
1 polymer ?
#
loop_
_entity_poly.entity_id
_entity_poly.type
_entity_poly.pdbx_seq_one_letter_code
_entity_poly.pdbx_strand_id
1 'polypeptide(L)'
;EYTWLRTLDDSIGISWEESQRKQRAPEHKLPAEEKLLANKVEHIIERDENDKIPKNNPWGFRLDEPEYKYNRGELYNLGIERGTLTAEERFKINDHIVQTIIMLENLPYPKHLTEVPTIAGCHHEKMDGTGYPKHLSSEEMPMTARMMALADIFEALTASDRPYKKAKTLNEAIRIMSFMVKDKHIDADLFHLFLSSGIYRQYAEQYLSPEQIDEVDISQYTHA
;
A
#
# COMPACT_ATOMS: atom_id res chain seq x y z
N GLU A 1 -26.80 -4.63 21.11
CA GLU A 1 -26.96 -3.93 19.82
C GLU A 1 -27.86 -2.73 20.08
N TYR A 2 -27.43 -1.52 19.71
CA TYR A 2 -28.20 -0.29 19.96
C TYR A 2 -28.99 0.09 18.70
N THR A 3 -30.24 0.50 18.88
CA THR A 3 -31.11 1.02 17.81
C THR A 3 -31.51 2.46 18.09
N TRP A 4 -31.98 3.16 17.05
CA TRP A 4 -32.57 4.48 17.15
C TRP A 4 -33.72 4.62 16.15
N LEU A 5 -34.60 5.59 16.41
CA LEU A 5 -35.76 5.87 15.56
C LEU A 5 -35.43 7.00 14.59
N ARG A 6 -35.28 6.67 13.30
CA ARG A 6 -35.10 7.67 12.25
C ARG A 6 -36.45 8.23 11.82
N THR A 7 -36.59 9.54 11.93
CA THR A 7 -37.80 10.29 11.55
C THR A 7 -37.62 11.12 10.27
N LEU A 8 -36.38 11.24 9.78
CA LEU A 8 -36.03 11.97 8.57
C LEU A 8 -35.65 11.01 7.45
N ASP A 9 -36.06 11.35 6.23
CA ASP A 9 -35.67 10.60 5.04
C ASP A 9 -34.17 10.81 4.77
N ASP A 10 -33.45 9.70 4.69
CA ASP A 10 -32.01 9.63 4.47
C ASP A 10 -31.65 9.64 2.96
N SER A 11 -32.65 9.82 2.10
CA SER A 11 -32.49 10.00 0.66
C SER A 11 -32.57 11.47 0.21
N ILE A 12 -32.92 12.41 1.09
CA ILE A 12 -33.04 13.82 0.73
C ILE A 12 -31.66 14.44 0.52
N GLY A 13 -31.44 15.07 -0.64
CA GLY A 13 -30.23 15.86 -0.93
C GLY A 13 -29.00 15.04 -1.33
N ILE A 14 -29.15 13.73 -1.52
CA ILE A 14 -28.07 12.87 -2.03
C ILE A 14 -27.91 12.98 -3.54
N SER A 15 -26.75 12.58 -4.07
CA SER A 15 -26.50 12.54 -5.50
C SER A 15 -27.36 11.49 -6.22
N TRP A 16 -27.45 11.59 -7.54
CA TRP A 16 -28.17 10.60 -8.36
C TRP A 16 -27.58 9.19 -8.22
N GLU A 17 -26.25 9.05 -8.08
CA GLU A 17 -25.58 7.77 -7.85
C GLU A 17 -25.91 7.18 -6.48
N GLU A 18 -25.88 7.98 -5.42
CA GLU A 18 -26.27 7.53 -4.07
C GLU A 18 -27.75 7.13 -4.03
N SER A 19 -28.61 7.87 -4.75
CA SER A 19 -30.03 7.53 -4.87
C SER A 19 -30.23 6.17 -5.54
N GLN A 20 -29.52 5.88 -6.63
CA GLN A 20 -29.57 4.57 -7.28
C GLN A 20 -29.08 3.44 -6.36
N ARG A 21 -28.06 3.69 -5.54
CA ARG A 21 -27.59 2.71 -4.55
C ARG A 21 -28.65 2.45 -3.47
N LYS A 22 -29.28 3.49 -2.93
CA LYS A 22 -30.34 3.35 -1.91
C LYS A 22 -31.59 2.65 -2.43
N GLN A 23 -31.93 2.79 -3.71
CA GLN A 23 -33.05 2.07 -4.33
C GLN A 23 -32.86 0.54 -4.35
N ARG A 24 -31.65 0.03 -4.09
CA ARG A 24 -31.39 -1.42 -3.91
C ARG A 24 -31.92 -1.93 -2.57
N ALA A 25 -32.03 -1.05 -1.58
CA ALA A 25 -32.60 -1.38 -0.28
C ALA A 25 -34.14 -1.31 -0.35
N PRO A 26 -34.86 -2.09 0.47
CA PRO A 26 -36.31 -1.95 0.59
C PRO A 26 -36.70 -0.53 0.99
N GLU A 27 -37.84 -0.03 0.51
CA GLU A 27 -38.38 1.26 0.95
C GLU A 27 -38.84 1.17 2.42
N HIS A 28 -38.38 2.10 3.26
CA HIS A 28 -38.75 2.15 4.67
C HIS A 28 -39.75 3.28 4.90
N LYS A 29 -40.92 2.97 5.47
CA LYS A 29 -41.86 3.99 5.90
C LYS A 29 -41.32 4.67 7.16
N LEU A 30 -41.35 6.01 7.18
CA LEU A 30 -40.98 6.78 8.35
C LEU A 30 -42.14 6.84 9.36
N PRO A 31 -41.86 6.84 10.67
CA PRO A 31 -40.53 6.65 11.26
C PRO A 31 -40.05 5.19 11.18
N ALA A 32 -38.75 4.99 11.01
CA ALA A 32 -38.15 3.66 10.86
C ALA A 32 -37.15 3.39 12.00
N GLU A 33 -37.21 2.21 12.61
CA GLU A 33 -36.18 1.78 13.56
C GLU A 33 -34.94 1.30 12.80
N GLU A 34 -33.77 1.83 13.17
CA GLU A 34 -32.50 1.46 12.57
C GLU A 34 -31.46 1.09 13.63
N LYS A 35 -30.53 0.21 13.26
CA LYS A 35 -29.35 -0.07 14.07
C LYS A 35 -28.42 1.14 14.06
N LEU A 36 -27.74 1.39 15.17
CA LEU A 36 -26.74 2.46 15.28
C LEU A 36 -25.56 2.24 14.34
N LEU A 37 -25.13 0.98 14.16
CA LEU A 37 -24.12 0.56 13.20
C LEU A 37 -24.67 -0.60 12.38
N ALA A 38 -24.55 -0.51 11.05
CA ALA A 38 -25.04 -1.52 10.15
C ALA A 38 -24.18 -1.64 8.87
N ASN A 39 -24.08 -2.87 8.37
CA ASN A 39 -23.72 -3.09 6.98
C ASN A 39 -25.02 -3.05 6.17
N LYS A 40 -25.17 -2.02 5.32
CA LYS A 40 -26.33 -1.85 4.45
C LYS A 40 -25.96 -2.16 3.01
N VAL A 41 -26.93 -2.54 2.18
CA VAL A 41 -26.69 -2.89 0.77
C VAL A 41 -26.21 -1.67 -0.04
N GLU A 42 -26.68 -0.47 0.31
CA GLU A 42 -26.22 0.77 -0.33
C GLU A 42 -24.78 1.15 0.03
N HIS A 43 -24.18 0.55 1.07
CA HIS A 43 -22.77 0.78 1.41
C HIS A 43 -21.82 0.09 0.43
N ILE A 44 -22.33 -0.83 -0.40
CA ILE A 44 -21.55 -1.59 -1.37
C ILE A 44 -21.48 -0.81 -2.69
N ILE A 45 -20.25 -0.46 -3.08
CA ILE A 45 -19.95 0.14 -4.37
C ILE A 45 -19.33 -0.94 -5.25
N GLU A 46 -20.11 -1.36 -6.25
CA GLU A 46 -19.71 -2.37 -7.24
C GLU A 46 -18.63 -1.82 -8.18
N ARG A 47 -17.81 -2.71 -8.73
CA ARG A 47 -16.83 -2.39 -9.77
C ARG A 47 -17.52 -2.27 -11.11
N ASP A 48 -17.12 -1.28 -11.89
CA ASP A 48 -17.42 -1.25 -13.31
C ASP A 48 -16.40 -2.10 -14.11
N GLU A 49 -16.63 -2.28 -15.41
CA GLU A 49 -15.70 -3.05 -16.27
C GLU A 49 -14.35 -2.35 -16.48
N ASN A 50 -14.27 -1.02 -16.29
CA ASN A 50 -13.02 -0.27 -16.39
C ASN A 50 -12.18 -0.36 -15.11
N ASP A 51 -12.80 -0.65 -13.97
CA ASP A 51 -12.13 -0.88 -12.70
C ASP A 51 -11.43 -2.24 -12.61
N LYS A 52 -11.80 -3.18 -13.50
CA LYS A 52 -11.31 -4.56 -13.46
C LYS A 52 -9.99 -4.72 -14.18
N ILE A 53 -9.10 -5.52 -13.60
CA ILE A 53 -7.88 -5.92 -14.30
C ILE A 53 -8.28 -6.90 -15.41
N PRO A 54 -7.93 -6.65 -16.68
CA PRO A 54 -8.27 -7.56 -17.77
C PRO A 54 -7.70 -8.97 -17.53
N LYS A 55 -8.48 -10.01 -17.83
CA LYS A 55 -8.01 -11.41 -17.68
C LYS A 55 -6.74 -11.70 -18.48
N ASN A 56 -6.63 -11.09 -19.66
CA ASN A 56 -5.43 -11.15 -20.51
C ASN A 56 -4.61 -9.86 -20.37
N ASN A 57 -4.42 -9.35 -19.16
CA ASN A 57 -3.66 -8.11 -18.98
C ASN A 57 -2.22 -8.31 -19.49
N PRO A 58 -1.72 -7.45 -20.40
CA PRO A 58 -0.42 -7.63 -21.05
C PRO A 58 0.76 -7.40 -20.08
N TRP A 59 0.50 -6.78 -18.93
CA TRP A 59 1.51 -6.41 -17.94
C TRP A 59 1.89 -7.56 -16.99
N GLY A 60 1.07 -8.61 -16.90
CA GLY A 60 1.27 -9.74 -15.99
C GLY A 60 0.94 -9.43 -14.53
N PHE A 61 0.03 -8.50 -14.27
CA PHE A 61 -0.48 -8.24 -12.92
C PHE A 61 -1.21 -9.45 -12.36
N ARG A 62 -0.96 -9.72 -11.08
CA ARG A 62 -1.50 -10.84 -10.32
C ARG A 62 -2.10 -10.39 -8.98
N LEU A 63 -2.54 -9.13 -8.90
CA LEU A 63 -3.16 -8.58 -7.69
C LEU A 63 -4.45 -9.31 -7.32
N ASP A 64 -4.64 -9.55 -6.02
CA ASP A 64 -5.91 -10.01 -5.46
C ASP A 64 -6.95 -8.89 -5.55
N GLU A 65 -7.80 -8.94 -6.59
CA GLU A 65 -8.88 -7.97 -6.79
C GLU A 65 -10.08 -8.30 -5.88
N PRO A 66 -10.44 -7.42 -4.93
CA PRO A 66 -11.64 -7.59 -4.11
C PRO A 66 -12.91 -7.52 -4.95
N GLU A 67 -13.96 -8.23 -4.54
CA GLU A 67 -15.25 -8.31 -5.23
C GLU A 67 -15.85 -6.92 -5.51
N TYR A 68 -15.77 -6.02 -4.52
CA TYR A 68 -16.32 -4.68 -4.61
C TYR A 68 -15.24 -3.63 -4.85
N LYS A 69 -15.64 -2.49 -5.41
CA LYS A 69 -14.79 -1.32 -5.58
C LYS A 69 -14.52 -0.67 -4.23
N TYR A 70 -15.58 -0.54 -3.44
CA TYR A 70 -15.52 -0.12 -2.04
C TYR A 70 -16.64 -0.81 -1.25
N ASN A 71 -16.32 -1.18 -0.02
CA ASN A 71 -17.30 -1.61 0.97
C ASN A 71 -17.31 -0.61 2.12
N ARG A 72 -18.34 0.24 2.17
CA ARG A 72 -18.53 1.25 3.23
C ARG A 72 -19.33 0.73 4.42
N GLY A 73 -19.47 -0.59 4.55
CA GLY A 73 -20.19 -1.22 5.67
C GLY A 73 -19.57 -0.82 7.01
N GLU A 74 -20.34 -0.23 7.91
CA GLU A 74 -19.79 0.36 9.14
C GLU A 74 -19.15 -0.71 10.03
N LEU A 75 -19.85 -1.84 10.23
CA LEU A 75 -19.34 -2.96 11.02
C LEU A 75 -18.17 -3.65 10.31
N TYR A 76 -18.20 -3.73 8.98
CA TYR A 76 -17.09 -4.27 8.19
C TYR A 76 -15.82 -3.44 8.38
N ASN A 77 -15.91 -2.12 8.24
CA ASN A 77 -14.78 -1.20 8.39
C ASN A 77 -14.27 -1.17 9.84
N LEU A 78 -15.17 -1.18 10.83
CA LEU A 78 -14.78 -1.21 12.24
C LEU A 78 -14.24 -2.58 12.70
N GLY A 79 -14.50 -3.64 11.93
CA GLY A 79 -14.07 -5.01 12.21
C GLY A 79 -12.66 -5.35 11.73
N ILE A 80 -11.90 -4.40 11.14
CA ILE A 80 -10.55 -4.65 10.64
C ILE A 80 -9.62 -5.07 11.78
N GLU A 81 -9.06 -6.28 11.70
CA GLU A 81 -8.20 -6.83 12.75
C GLU A 81 -6.78 -6.24 12.76
N ARG A 82 -6.29 -5.79 11.59
CA ARG A 82 -4.91 -5.30 11.42
C ARG A 82 -4.83 -4.12 10.46
N GLY A 83 -4.14 -3.07 10.89
CA GLY A 83 -3.98 -1.86 10.11
C GLY A 83 -5.26 -1.01 10.11
N THR A 84 -5.40 -0.17 9.10
CA THR A 84 -6.48 0.83 9.00
C THR A 84 -7.20 0.77 7.66
N LEU A 85 -6.98 -0.29 6.87
CA LEU A 85 -7.45 -0.40 5.50
C LEU A 85 -8.18 -1.72 5.31
N THR A 86 -9.36 -1.64 4.71
CA THR A 86 -10.09 -2.77 4.14
C THR A 86 -9.33 -3.40 2.97
N ALA A 87 -9.82 -4.54 2.47
CA ALA A 87 -9.23 -5.17 1.28
C ALA A 87 -9.37 -4.26 0.04
N GLU A 88 -10.53 -3.61 -0.12
CA GLU A 88 -10.83 -2.66 -1.19
C GLU A 88 -9.92 -1.44 -1.16
N GLU A 89 -9.73 -0.85 0.02
CA GLU A 89 -8.84 0.30 0.19
C GLU A 89 -7.37 -0.08 -0.03
N ARG A 90 -6.95 -1.24 0.47
CA ARG A 90 -5.59 -1.75 0.23
C ARG A 90 -5.34 -1.98 -1.26
N PHE A 91 -6.30 -2.59 -1.97
CA PHE A 91 -6.22 -2.75 -3.42
C PHE A 91 -6.09 -1.39 -4.11
N LYS A 92 -6.89 -0.40 -3.69
CA LYS A 92 -6.83 0.94 -4.29
C LYS A 92 -5.53 1.68 -4.02
N ILE A 93 -4.91 1.46 -2.87
CA ILE A 93 -3.55 1.98 -2.61
C ILE A 93 -2.56 1.27 -3.52
N ASN A 94 -2.57 -0.06 -3.59
CA ASN A 94 -1.63 -0.83 -4.42
C ASN A 94 -1.74 -0.49 -5.92
N ASP A 95 -2.90 -0.06 -6.39
CA ASP A 95 -3.17 0.41 -7.76
C ASP A 95 -2.20 1.50 -8.22
N HIS A 96 -1.58 2.29 -7.32
CA HIS A 96 -0.60 3.29 -7.75
C HIS A 96 0.57 2.69 -8.55
N ILE A 97 1.02 1.46 -8.21
CA ILE A 97 2.08 0.78 -8.96
C ILE A 97 1.59 0.23 -10.30
N VAL A 98 0.33 -0.23 -10.35
CA VAL A 98 -0.32 -0.60 -11.61
C VAL A 98 -0.33 0.60 -12.55
N GLN A 99 -0.79 1.75 -12.07
CA GLN A 99 -0.80 2.98 -12.86
C GLN A 99 0.61 3.42 -13.24
N THR A 100 1.61 3.31 -12.35
CA THR A 100 3.01 3.58 -12.68
C THR A 100 3.48 2.74 -13.85
N ILE A 101 3.27 1.43 -13.83
CA ILE A 101 3.70 0.54 -14.91
C ILE A 101 3.00 0.89 -16.22
N ILE A 102 1.67 1.04 -16.20
CA ILE A 102 0.88 1.40 -17.38
C ILE A 102 1.37 2.72 -17.98
N MET A 103 1.57 3.75 -17.15
CA MET A 103 2.01 5.06 -17.63
C MET A 103 3.42 5.01 -18.20
N LEU A 104 4.37 4.42 -17.46
CA LEU A 104 5.78 4.43 -17.86
C LEU A 104 6.03 3.56 -19.10
N GLU A 105 5.40 2.39 -19.23
CA GLU A 105 5.56 1.55 -20.43
C GLU A 105 5.10 2.22 -21.74
N ASN A 106 4.22 3.24 -21.65
CA ASN A 106 3.77 4.00 -22.80
C ASN A 106 4.69 5.18 -23.17
N LEU A 107 5.78 5.43 -22.42
CA LEU A 107 6.70 6.53 -22.69
C LEU A 107 7.84 6.11 -23.64
N PRO A 108 8.27 7.01 -24.55
CA PRO A 108 9.34 6.70 -25.50
C PRO A 108 10.73 6.86 -24.85
N TYR A 109 11.21 5.82 -24.17
CA TYR A 109 12.53 5.84 -23.53
C TYR A 109 13.68 5.71 -24.53
N PRO A 110 14.80 6.44 -24.32
CA PRO A 110 16.06 6.09 -24.96
C PRO A 110 16.57 4.74 -24.43
N LYS A 111 17.42 4.05 -25.19
CA LYS A 111 17.91 2.69 -24.88
C LYS A 111 18.42 2.50 -23.44
N HIS A 112 19.11 3.50 -22.89
CA HIS A 112 19.69 3.43 -21.55
C HIS A 112 18.69 3.61 -20.39
N LEU A 113 17.43 3.97 -20.68
CA LEU A 113 16.35 4.14 -19.69
C LEU A 113 15.21 3.13 -19.89
N THR A 114 15.41 2.12 -20.72
CA THR A 114 14.38 1.10 -21.03
C THR A 114 13.91 0.31 -19.81
N GLU A 115 14.74 0.20 -18.77
CA GLU A 115 14.44 -0.51 -17.53
C GLU A 115 13.67 0.34 -16.50
N VAL A 116 13.45 1.64 -16.75
CA VAL A 116 12.76 2.53 -15.79
C VAL A 116 11.38 2.01 -15.38
N PRO A 117 10.50 1.55 -16.29
CA PRO A 117 9.21 0.96 -15.91
C PRO A 117 9.36 -0.26 -15.00
N THR A 118 10.32 -1.14 -15.29
CA THR A 118 10.58 -2.34 -14.48
C THR A 118 11.04 -1.97 -13.08
N ILE A 119 12.01 -1.06 -12.98
CA ILE A 119 12.57 -0.62 -11.69
C ILE A 119 11.48 0.03 -10.84
N ALA A 120 10.72 0.97 -11.41
CA ALA A 120 9.62 1.64 -10.72
C ALA A 120 8.43 0.70 -10.45
N GLY A 121 8.21 -0.31 -11.28
CA GLY A 121 7.11 -1.26 -11.10
C GLY A 121 7.36 -2.33 -10.05
N CYS A 122 8.63 -2.66 -9.78
CA CYS A 122 9.00 -3.79 -8.92
C CYS A 122 9.44 -3.40 -7.51
N HIS A 123 9.49 -2.11 -7.15
CA HIS A 123 10.00 -1.71 -5.82
C HIS A 123 9.10 -2.08 -4.63
N HIS A 124 7.86 -2.54 -4.89
CA HIS A 124 6.96 -3.13 -3.88
C HIS A 124 6.89 -4.67 -3.93
N GLU A 125 7.64 -5.30 -4.83
CA GLU A 125 7.84 -6.74 -4.83
C GLU A 125 8.73 -7.14 -3.64
N LYS A 126 8.57 -8.37 -3.15
CA LYS A 126 9.29 -8.90 -1.99
C LYS A 126 10.08 -10.14 -2.39
N MET A 127 11.14 -10.45 -1.65
CA MET A 127 12.05 -11.55 -2.02
C MET A 127 11.38 -12.92 -1.97
N ASP A 128 10.28 -13.07 -1.23
CA ASP A 128 9.49 -14.29 -1.13
C ASP A 128 8.31 -14.40 -2.12
N GLY A 129 8.12 -13.41 -3.00
CA GLY A 129 7.01 -13.38 -3.95
C GLY A 129 5.67 -12.91 -3.38
N THR A 130 5.61 -12.54 -2.10
CA THR A 130 4.37 -12.01 -1.48
C THR A 130 4.15 -10.51 -1.71
N GLY A 131 5.03 -9.87 -2.48
CA GLY A 131 4.93 -8.46 -2.87
C GLY A 131 3.90 -8.24 -3.99
N TYR A 132 3.91 -7.06 -4.60
CA TYR A 132 2.96 -6.70 -5.65
C TYR A 132 3.61 -5.76 -6.68
N PRO A 133 3.08 -5.65 -7.92
CA PRO A 133 1.78 -6.15 -8.41
C PRO A 133 1.82 -7.46 -9.21
N LYS A 134 2.99 -8.04 -9.44
CA LYS A 134 3.19 -9.24 -10.29
C LYS A 134 3.56 -10.49 -9.48
N HIS A 135 3.81 -10.37 -8.16
CA HIS A 135 4.21 -11.47 -7.27
C HIS A 135 5.52 -12.12 -7.76
N LEU A 136 6.55 -11.30 -7.96
CA LEU A 136 7.84 -11.74 -8.47
C LEU A 136 8.72 -12.29 -7.34
N SER A 137 9.43 -13.39 -7.61
CA SER A 137 10.48 -13.86 -6.71
C SER A 137 11.75 -12.98 -6.81
N SER A 138 12.68 -13.17 -5.88
CA SER A 138 13.96 -12.45 -5.88
C SER A 138 14.77 -12.64 -7.18
N GLU A 139 14.68 -13.81 -7.81
CA GLU A 139 15.38 -14.14 -9.05
C GLU A 139 14.75 -13.49 -10.28
N GLU A 140 13.44 -13.20 -10.24
CA GLU A 140 12.71 -12.52 -11.30
C GLU A 140 12.90 -11.00 -11.26
N MET A 141 13.35 -10.45 -10.12
CA MET A 141 13.56 -9.02 -9.94
C MET A 141 14.96 -8.56 -10.37
N PRO A 142 15.06 -7.50 -11.20
CA PRO A 142 16.35 -6.91 -11.50
C PRO A 142 16.98 -6.33 -10.23
N MET A 143 18.30 -6.43 -10.13
CA MET A 143 19.06 -5.96 -8.96
C MET A 143 18.76 -4.48 -8.64
N THR A 144 18.58 -3.65 -9.66
CA THR A 144 18.23 -2.22 -9.52
C THR A 144 16.88 -1.99 -8.86
N ALA A 145 15.87 -2.85 -9.10
CA ALA A 145 14.59 -2.78 -8.41
C ALA A 145 14.73 -3.16 -6.92
N ARG A 146 15.51 -4.19 -6.62
CA ARG A 146 15.80 -4.60 -5.23
C ARG A 146 16.54 -3.51 -4.46
N MET A 147 17.48 -2.82 -5.12
CA MET A 147 18.16 -1.63 -4.57
C MET A 147 17.18 -0.48 -4.32
N MET A 148 16.26 -0.22 -5.25
CA MET A 148 15.24 0.82 -5.11
C MET A 148 14.30 0.54 -3.93
N ALA A 149 13.81 -0.69 -3.80
CA ALA A 149 12.96 -1.11 -2.68
C ALA A 149 13.64 -0.84 -1.32
N LEU A 150 14.92 -1.21 -1.20
CA LEU A 150 15.71 -0.96 0.01
C LEU A 150 15.85 0.54 0.31
N ALA A 151 16.16 1.34 -0.72
CA ALA A 151 16.34 2.79 -0.59
C ALA A 151 15.03 3.49 -0.20
N ASP A 152 13.91 3.13 -0.85
CA ASP A 152 12.58 3.66 -0.56
C ASP A 152 12.14 3.38 0.88
N ILE A 153 12.36 2.14 1.35
CA ILE A 153 12.05 1.77 2.74
C ILE A 153 12.89 2.57 3.73
N PHE A 154 14.19 2.73 3.48
CA PHE A 154 15.07 3.47 4.39
C PHE A 154 14.67 4.96 4.45
N GLU A 155 14.42 5.59 3.30
CA GLU A 155 13.92 6.96 3.21
C GLU A 155 12.60 7.08 3.98
N ALA A 156 11.63 6.20 3.71
CA ALA A 156 10.31 6.26 4.32
C ALA A 156 10.32 6.09 5.85
N LEU A 157 11.30 5.35 6.39
CA LEU A 157 11.47 5.19 7.83
C LEU A 157 12.13 6.41 8.48
N THR A 158 13.02 7.10 7.76
CA THR A 158 13.85 8.19 8.29
C THR A 158 13.31 9.58 7.95
N ALA A 159 12.36 9.70 7.02
CA ALA A 159 11.74 10.96 6.63
C ALA A 159 11.06 11.68 7.81
N SER A 160 11.36 12.97 7.98
CA SER A 160 10.89 13.82 9.09
C SER A 160 9.72 14.72 8.73
N ASP A 161 9.34 14.76 7.46
CA ASP A 161 8.28 15.60 6.89
C ASP A 161 6.87 14.99 6.99
N ARG A 162 6.75 13.76 7.53
CA ARG A 162 5.46 13.07 7.65
C ARG A 162 4.67 13.55 8.88
N PRO A 163 3.55 14.26 8.71
CA PRO A 163 2.84 14.91 9.84
C PRO A 163 2.26 13.92 10.86
N TYR A 164 2.04 12.67 10.46
CA TYR A 164 1.42 11.63 11.29
C TYR A 164 2.41 10.75 12.05
N LYS A 165 3.73 10.89 11.80
CA LYS A 165 4.74 10.00 12.39
C LYS A 165 6.05 10.74 12.63
N LYS A 166 6.59 10.61 13.84
CA LYS A 166 7.94 11.10 14.12
C LYS A 166 8.96 10.31 13.30
N ALA A 167 9.91 11.03 12.73
CA ALA A 167 11.07 10.47 12.05
C ALA A 167 11.78 9.47 12.98
N LYS A 168 12.23 8.33 12.42
CA LYS A 168 12.99 7.35 13.19
C LYS A 168 14.46 7.73 13.24
N THR A 169 15.14 7.30 14.30
CA THR A 169 16.60 7.35 14.36
C THR A 169 17.21 6.29 13.42
N LEU A 170 18.49 6.41 13.12
CA LEU A 170 19.19 5.45 12.26
C LEU A 170 19.15 4.04 12.82
N ASN A 171 19.44 3.88 14.10
CA ASN A 171 19.40 2.59 14.76
C ASN A 171 18.00 1.97 14.68
N GLU A 172 16.94 2.76 14.93
CA GLU A 172 15.57 2.27 14.78
C GLU A 172 15.24 1.84 13.35
N ALA A 173 15.62 2.63 12.34
CA ALA A 173 15.35 2.31 10.94
C ALA A 173 16.06 1.03 10.51
N ILE A 174 17.36 0.90 10.82
CA ILE A 174 18.17 -0.28 10.49
C ILE A 174 17.67 -1.51 11.21
N ARG A 175 17.29 -1.39 12.48
CA ARG A 175 16.68 -2.50 13.23
C ARG A 175 15.40 -2.98 12.56
N ILE A 176 14.52 -2.08 12.14
CA ILE A 176 13.28 -2.45 11.40
C ILE A 176 13.62 -3.16 10.10
N MET A 177 14.55 -2.60 9.32
CA MET A 177 14.99 -3.22 8.06
C MET A 177 15.58 -4.61 8.29
N SER A 178 16.31 -4.84 9.40
CA SER A 178 16.82 -6.17 9.73
C SER A 178 15.71 -7.22 9.96
N PHE A 179 14.55 -6.82 10.51
CA PHE A 179 13.38 -7.70 10.59
C PHE A 179 12.76 -7.91 9.21
N MET A 180 12.73 -6.88 8.37
CA MET A 180 12.27 -7.01 6.98
C MET A 180 13.15 -7.96 6.15
N VAL A 181 14.45 -8.05 6.41
CA VAL A 181 15.32 -9.08 5.82
C VAL A 181 14.88 -10.48 6.28
N LYS A 182 14.65 -10.67 7.59
CA LYS A 182 14.20 -11.96 8.16
C LYS A 182 12.85 -12.40 7.59
N ASP A 183 11.96 -11.44 7.40
CA ASP A 183 10.63 -11.64 6.79
C ASP A 183 10.70 -11.70 5.25
N LYS A 184 11.90 -11.70 4.66
CA LYS A 184 12.14 -11.77 3.21
C LYS A 184 11.45 -10.67 2.40
N HIS A 185 11.21 -9.51 3.01
CA HIS A 185 10.69 -8.34 2.31
C HIS A 185 11.78 -7.65 1.48
N ILE A 186 13.02 -7.62 1.97
CA ILE A 186 14.15 -6.98 1.29
C ILE A 186 15.33 -7.94 1.14
N ASP A 187 16.19 -7.63 0.19
CA ASP A 187 17.36 -8.44 -0.16
C ASP A 187 18.44 -8.36 0.94
N ALA A 188 18.87 -9.52 1.44
CA ALA A 188 19.83 -9.63 2.53
C ALA A 188 21.24 -9.16 2.13
N ASP A 189 21.69 -9.49 0.93
CA ASP A 189 23.02 -9.15 0.43
C ASP A 189 23.13 -7.64 0.19
N LEU A 190 22.09 -7.04 -0.38
CA LEU A 190 22.01 -5.59 -0.55
C LEU A 190 21.92 -4.86 0.79
N PHE A 191 21.19 -5.40 1.77
CA PHE A 191 21.16 -4.84 3.12
C PHE A 191 22.53 -4.88 3.79
N HIS A 192 23.24 -6.00 3.68
CA HIS A 192 24.61 -6.12 4.16
C HIS A 192 25.55 -5.12 3.47
N LEU A 193 25.47 -4.99 2.14
CA LEU A 193 26.26 -4.02 1.37
C LEU A 193 25.95 -2.58 1.80
N PHE A 194 24.68 -2.25 2.00
CA PHE A 194 24.23 -0.93 2.44
C PHE A 194 24.84 -0.53 3.80
N LEU A 195 24.94 -1.48 4.74
CA LEU A 195 25.57 -1.25 6.04
C LEU A 195 27.10 -1.19 5.96
N SER A 196 27.73 -2.18 5.32
CA SER A 196 29.18 -2.30 5.25
C SER A 196 29.85 -1.19 4.43
N SER A 197 29.14 -0.64 3.43
CA SER A 197 29.63 0.51 2.65
C SER A 197 29.55 1.85 3.39
N GLY A 198 28.78 1.95 4.48
CA GLY A 198 28.55 3.21 5.19
C GLY A 198 27.60 4.19 4.49
N ILE A 199 26.97 3.81 3.37
CA ILE A 199 26.08 4.68 2.59
C ILE A 199 24.91 5.20 3.44
N TYR A 200 24.33 4.35 4.30
CA TYR A 200 23.24 4.76 5.20
C TYR A 200 23.62 5.96 6.07
N ARG A 201 24.86 5.98 6.55
CA ARG A 201 25.39 7.04 7.41
C ARG A 201 25.74 8.29 6.61
N GLN A 202 26.37 8.12 5.45
CA GLN A 202 26.63 9.24 4.55
C GLN A 202 25.34 9.96 4.13
N TYR A 203 24.29 9.20 3.80
CA TYR A 203 22.97 9.77 3.53
C TYR A 203 22.42 10.51 4.76
N ALA A 204 22.52 9.90 5.93
CA ALA A 204 22.02 10.48 7.17
C ALA A 204 22.67 11.83 7.50
N GLU A 205 24.00 11.91 7.41
CA GLU A 205 24.78 13.11 7.67
C GLU A 205 24.46 14.25 6.68
N GLN A 206 23.98 13.92 5.49
CA GLN A 206 23.61 14.89 4.46
C GLN A 206 22.16 15.34 4.53
N TYR A 207 21.22 14.45 4.89
CA TYR A 207 19.78 14.68 4.70
C TYR A 207 18.92 14.59 5.96
N LEU A 208 19.40 13.97 7.03
CA LEU A 208 18.62 13.81 8.27
C LEU A 208 18.99 14.87 9.31
N SER A 209 18.09 15.07 10.28
CA SER A 209 18.40 15.98 11.38
C SER A 209 19.45 15.36 12.32
N PRO A 210 20.33 16.15 12.95
CA PRO A 210 21.37 15.63 13.84
C PRO A 210 20.83 14.72 14.97
N GLU A 211 19.61 14.97 15.44
CA GLU A 211 18.95 14.20 16.51
C GLU A 211 18.54 12.79 16.06
N GLN A 212 18.48 12.53 14.75
CA GLN A 212 18.18 11.21 14.20
C GLN A 212 19.44 10.33 14.03
N ILE A 213 20.62 10.92 14.09
CA ILE A 213 21.90 10.26 13.79
C ILE A 213 22.48 9.68 15.09
N ASP A 214 21.92 8.55 15.54
CA ASP A 214 22.43 7.77 16.66
C ASP A 214 23.43 6.70 16.20
N GLU A 215 24.16 6.12 17.16
CA GLU A 215 25.16 5.09 16.89
C GLU A 215 24.48 3.78 16.46
N VAL A 216 25.02 3.17 15.40
CA VAL A 216 24.56 1.89 14.85
C VAL A 216 25.68 0.88 14.95
N ASP A 217 25.49 -0.13 15.79
CA ASP A 217 26.37 -1.28 15.85
C ASP A 217 26.04 -2.25 14.70
N ILE A 218 26.72 -2.06 13.57
CA ILE A 218 26.48 -2.88 12.38
C ILE A 218 26.88 -4.36 12.56
N SER A 219 27.73 -4.68 13.55
CA SER A 219 28.21 -6.06 13.76
C SER A 219 27.04 -7.01 14.02
N GLN A 220 25.97 -6.53 14.65
CA GLN A 220 24.73 -7.28 14.92
C GLN A 220 24.02 -7.77 13.65
N TYR A 221 24.32 -7.16 12.50
CA TYR A 221 23.64 -7.41 11.23
C TYR A 221 24.56 -7.99 10.15
N THR A 222 25.87 -8.02 10.39
CA THR A 222 26.89 -8.43 9.39
C THR A 222 27.53 -9.78 9.68
N HIS A 223 26.97 -10.56 10.61
CA HIS A 223 27.43 -11.92 10.86
C HIS A 223 26.89 -12.89 9.80
N ALA A 224 27.83 -13.43 9.01
CA ALA A 224 27.63 -14.55 8.09
C ALA A 224 27.41 -15.86 8.84
#